data_AF-A0A4W2GQL9-F1
#
_entry.id   AF-A0A4W2GQL9-F1
#
_cell.length_a   1.000
_cell.length_b   1.000
_cell.length_c   1.000
_cell.angle_alpha   90.00
_cell.angle_beta   90.00
_cell.angle_gamma   90.00
#
_symmetry.space_group_name_H-M   'P 1'
#
loop_
_entity.id
_entity.type
_entity.pdbx_description
1 polymer ?
#
loop_
_entity_poly.entity_id
_entity_poly.type
_entity_poly.pdbx_seq_one_letter_code
_entity_poly.pdbx_strand_id
1 'polypeptide(L)'
;QPDISSQVGQSVTLNCRYETSWNYYNLFWYKQLPSGQMTYLIQQYSEHGNARNGRYSVNFQKADKSISLIISSLQLEDSAKYFCSLC
;
A
#
# COMPACT_ATOMS: atom_id res chain seq x y z
N GLN A 1 11.66 3.20 -4.83
CA GLN A 1 11.00 1.89 -4.63
C GLN A 1 11.57 0.93 -5.65
N PRO A 2 11.90 -0.31 -5.27
CA PRO A 2 12.40 -1.30 -6.23
C PRO A 2 11.32 -1.68 -7.24
N ASP A 3 11.75 -2.09 -8.43
CA ASP A 3 10.88 -2.75 -9.41
C ASP A 3 10.55 -4.16 -8.91
N ILE A 4 9.28 -4.54 -8.97
CA ILE A 4 8.79 -5.84 -8.49
C ILE A 4 7.90 -6.42 -9.59
N SER A 5 8.20 -7.65 -9.99
CA SER A 5 7.43 -8.40 -10.98
C SER A 5 6.85 -9.67 -10.36
N SER A 6 5.61 -9.99 -10.71
CA SER A 6 4.89 -11.20 -10.28
C SER A 6 3.86 -11.59 -11.34
N GLN A 7 3.34 -12.81 -11.26
CA GLN A 7 2.41 -13.36 -12.26
C GLN A 7 0.96 -13.02 -11.92
N VAL A 8 0.12 -12.91 -12.96
CA VAL A 8 -1.34 -12.78 -12.82
C VAL A 8 -1.88 -13.91 -11.94
N GLY A 9 -2.79 -13.58 -11.02
CA GLY A 9 -3.38 -14.50 -10.05
C GLY A 9 -2.55 -14.71 -8.78
N GLN A 10 -1.26 -14.36 -8.77
CA GLN A 10 -0.43 -14.41 -7.56
C GLN A 10 -0.70 -13.22 -6.64
N SER A 11 -0.01 -13.21 -5.49
CA SER A 11 -0.01 -12.07 -4.58
C SER A 11 1.36 -11.38 -4.58
N VAL A 12 1.37 -10.07 -4.43
CA VAL A 12 2.59 -9.27 -4.27
C VAL A 12 2.52 -8.44 -3.00
N THR A 13 3.69 -8.21 -2.41
CA THR A 13 3.85 -7.35 -1.24
C THR A 13 4.76 -6.18 -1.59
N LEU A 14 4.23 -4.97 -1.43
CA LEU A 14 4.95 -3.71 -1.63
C LEU A 14 5.25 -3.09 -0.27
N ASN A 15 6.52 -2.86 0.03
CA ASN A 15 6.94 -2.35 1.33
C ASN A 15 7.15 -0.83 1.30
N CYS A 16 6.74 -0.15 2.36
CA CYS A 16 6.96 1.26 2.58
C CYS A 16 7.44 1.51 4.01
N ARG A 17 8.42 2.41 4.15
CA ARG A 17 8.80 3.00 5.43
C ARG A 17 8.37 4.45 5.45
N TYR A 18 7.94 4.92 6.61
CA TYR A 18 7.55 6.29 6.84
C TYR A 18 8.25 6.82 8.10
N GLU A 19 8.27 8.13 8.26
CA GLU A 19 8.80 8.76 9.46
C GLU A 19 7.76 9.72 10.02
N THR A 20 7.47 9.59 11.32
CA THR A 20 6.54 10.45 12.02
C THR A 20 6.86 10.50 13.50
N SER A 21 6.53 11.62 14.13
CA SER A 21 6.48 11.79 15.59
C SER A 21 5.04 11.86 16.12
N TRP A 22 4.05 11.71 15.25
CA TRP A 22 2.64 11.82 15.61
C TRP A 22 2.14 10.54 16.29
N ASN A 23 1.30 10.72 17.30
CA ASN A 23 0.64 9.60 17.98
C ASN A 23 -0.49 9.01 17.12
N TYR A 24 -1.19 9.90 16.40
CA TYR A 24 -2.35 9.62 15.57
C TYR A 24 -2.09 10.09 14.14
N TYR A 25 -2.22 9.19 13.18
CA TYR A 25 -2.00 9.49 11.77
C TYR A 25 -2.66 8.44 10.88
N ASN A 26 -2.66 8.72 9.58
CA ASN A 26 -3.19 7.89 8.54
C ASN A 26 -2.09 7.60 7.51
N LEU A 27 -2.07 6.36 7.05
CA LEU A 27 -1.25 5.96 5.92
C LEU A 27 -2.15 5.59 4.76
N PHE A 28 -1.79 6.06 3.57
CA PHE A 28 -2.57 5.84 2.36
C PHE A 28 -1.71 5.13 1.32
N TRP A 29 -2.35 4.26 0.56
CA TRP A 29 -1.77 3.67 -0.64
C TRP A 29 -2.52 4.15 -1.87
N TYR A 30 -1.72 4.55 -2.87
CA TYR A 30 -2.18 4.99 -4.18
C TYR A 30 -1.50 4.19 -5.28
N LYS A 31 -2.22 4.01 -6.39
CA LYS A 31 -1.69 3.53 -7.66
C LYS A 31 -1.68 4.68 -8.66
N GLN A 32 -0.55 4.92 -9.31
CA GLN A 32 -0.46 5.88 -10.40
C GLN A 32 -0.63 5.16 -11.74
N LEU A 33 -1.66 5.55 -12.48
CA LEU A 33 -1.90 5.06 -13.84
C LEU A 33 -0.85 5.63 -14.82
N PRO A 34 -0.66 5.03 -16.01
CA PRO A 34 0.21 5.58 -17.04
C PRO A 34 -0.15 7.01 -17.46
N SER A 35 -1.42 7.42 -17.29
CA SER A 35 -1.88 8.80 -17.51
C SER A 35 -1.36 9.81 -16.47
N GLY A 36 -0.71 9.36 -15.40
CA GLY A 36 -0.27 10.17 -14.27
C GLY A 36 -1.33 10.33 -13.18
N GLN A 37 -2.58 9.91 -13.41
CA GLN A 37 -3.66 9.95 -12.43
C GLN A 37 -3.34 9.06 -11.22
N MET A 38 -3.52 9.62 -10.03
CA MET A 38 -3.43 8.89 -8.76
C MET A 38 -4.79 8.30 -8.39
N THR A 39 -4.84 6.99 -8.20
CA THR A 39 -6.01 6.25 -7.76
C THR A 39 -5.80 5.77 -6.33
N TYR A 40 -6.69 6.14 -5.43
CA TYR A 40 -6.71 5.67 -4.05
C TYR A 40 -7.04 4.18 -3.97
N LEU A 41 -6.33 3.43 -3.11
CA LEU A 41 -6.53 2.00 -2.91
C LEU A 41 -7.08 1.69 -1.51
N ILE A 42 -6.35 2.12 -0.48
CA ILE A 42 -6.61 1.76 0.91
C ILE A 42 -5.98 2.76 1.88
N GLN A 43 -6.61 2.94 3.04
CA GLN A 43 -6.18 3.76 4.16
C GLN A 43 -5.99 2.88 5.41
N GLN A 44 -4.93 3.15 6.16
CA GLN A 44 -4.65 2.56 7.47
C GLN A 44 -4.62 3.67 8.51
N TYR A 45 -5.49 3.57 9.52
CA TYR A 45 -5.47 4.43 10.70
C TYR A 45 -4.45 3.89 11.72
N SER A 46 -3.65 4.76 12.35
CA SER A 46 -2.61 4.35 13.31
C SER A 46 -3.15 3.62 14.54
N GLU A 47 -4.44 3.79 14.85
CA GLU A 47 -5.12 3.22 16.02
C GLU A 47 -5.88 1.94 15.70
N HIS A 48 -6.00 1.57 14.43
CA HIS A 48 -6.80 0.43 14.00
C HIS A 48 -5.91 -0.77 13.68
N GLY A 49 -6.52 -1.96 13.68
CA GLY A 49 -5.90 -3.15 13.08
C GLY A 49 -5.68 -3.00 11.58
N ASN A 50 -5.04 -4.01 10.98
CA ASN A 50 -4.72 -4.04 9.55
C ASN A 50 -5.97 -3.83 8.69
N ALA A 51 -5.95 -2.79 7.86
CA ALA A 51 -7.01 -2.50 6.92
C ALA A 51 -7.07 -3.53 5.78
N ARG A 52 -8.28 -3.78 5.28
CA ARG A 52 -8.53 -4.61 4.11
C ARG A 52 -9.64 -4.00 3.25
N ASN A 53 -9.43 -3.97 1.95
CA ASN A 53 -10.38 -3.51 0.95
C ASN A 53 -10.30 -4.42 -0.29
N GLY A 54 -11.20 -5.39 -0.38
CA GLY A 54 -11.22 -6.36 -1.49
C GLY A 54 -9.91 -7.16 -1.60
N ARG A 55 -9.22 -7.01 -2.75
CA ARG A 55 -7.92 -7.64 -3.05
C ARG A 55 -6.73 -6.93 -2.37
N TYR A 56 -6.94 -5.75 -1.79
CA TYR A 56 -5.91 -4.98 -1.10
C TYR A 56 -5.99 -5.23 0.41
N SER A 57 -4.86 -5.50 1.05
CA SER A 57 -4.72 -5.49 2.50
C SER A 57 -3.38 -4.88 2.90
N VAL A 58 -3.25 -4.50 4.16
CA VAL A 58 -1.97 -3.99 4.68
C VAL A 58 -1.40 -4.88 5.77
N ASN A 59 -0.08 -4.87 5.88
CA ASN A 59 0.64 -5.32 7.06
C ASN A 59 1.24 -4.08 7.72
N PHE A 60 0.59 -3.58 8.79
CA PHE A 60 0.99 -2.35 9.45
C PHE A 60 1.80 -2.65 10.71
N GLN A 61 3.05 -2.21 10.73
CA GLN A 61 3.97 -2.35 11.85
C GLN A 61 4.31 -0.97 12.39
N LYS A 62 3.46 -0.46 13.30
CA LYS A 62 3.57 0.89 13.89
C LYS A 62 4.93 1.12 14.57
N ALA A 63 5.41 0.13 15.33
CA ALA A 63 6.69 0.21 16.05
C ALA A 63 7.90 0.31 15.11
N ASP A 64 7.85 -0.37 13.96
CA ASP A 64 8.93 -0.40 12.98
C ASP A 64 8.83 0.71 11.94
N LYS A 65 7.84 1.60 12.09
CA LYS A 65 7.47 2.64 11.12
C LYS A 65 7.39 2.09 9.69
N SER A 66 6.76 0.92 9.57
CA SER A 66 6.68 0.15 8.33
C SER A 66 5.24 -0.18 8.01
N ILE A 67 4.90 -0.11 6.73
CA ILE A 67 3.61 -0.56 6.21
C ILE A 67 3.84 -1.25 4.88
N SER A 68 3.27 -2.44 4.72
CA SER A 68 3.27 -3.15 3.44
C SER A 68 1.87 -3.18 2.86
N LEU A 69 1.74 -2.94 1.56
CA LEU A 69 0.52 -3.23 0.78
C LEU A 69 0.64 -4.63 0.20
N ILE A 70 -0.37 -5.45 0.44
CA ILE A 70 -0.50 -6.78 -0.14
C ILE A 70 -1.64 -6.71 -1.15
N ILE A 71 -1.35 -7.09 -2.40
CA ILE A 71 -2.34 -7.18 -3.47
C ILE A 71 -2.48 -8.65 -3.81
N SER A 72 -3.65 -9.23 -3.56
CA SER A 72 -3.95 -10.62 -3.90
C SER A 72 -4.58 -10.75 -5.29
N SER A 73 -4.47 -11.93 -5.88
CA SER A 73 -5.08 -12.26 -7.17
C SER A 73 -4.79 -11.21 -8.24
N LEU A 74 -3.50 -10.93 -8.47
CA LEU A 74 -3.03 -9.88 -9.37
C LEU A 74 -3.69 -9.92 -10.74
N GLN A 75 -3.96 -8.73 -11.27
CA GLN A 75 -4.53 -8.53 -12.61
C GLN A 75 -3.58 -7.69 -13.46
N LEU A 76 -3.72 -7.70 -14.78
CA LEU A 76 -2.83 -6.96 -15.68
C LEU A 76 -2.87 -5.45 -15.40
N GLU A 77 -4.04 -4.93 -15.04
CA GLU A 77 -4.26 -3.56 -14.63
C GLU A 77 -3.51 -3.17 -13.36
N ASP A 78 -3.05 -4.12 -12.54
CA ASP A 78 -2.25 -3.83 -11.34
C ASP A 78 -0.80 -3.44 -11.68
N SER A 79 -0.36 -3.57 -12.95
CA SER A 79 0.94 -3.07 -13.39
C SER A 79 0.97 -1.54 -13.41
N ALA A 80 1.61 -0.95 -12.40
CA ALA A 80 1.63 0.48 -12.17
C ALA A 80 2.70 0.89 -11.15
N LYS A 81 2.90 2.20 -10.98
CA LYS A 81 3.66 2.73 -9.85
C LYS A 81 2.76 2.84 -8.62
N TYR A 82 3.26 2.46 -7.46
CA TYR A 82 2.54 2.53 -6.20
C TYR A 82 3.23 3.50 -5.25
N PHE A 83 2.44 4.27 -4.53
CA PHE A 83 2.90 5.28 -3.60
C PHE A 83 2.24 5.09 -2.25
N CYS A 84 3.04 5.17 -1.20
CA CYS A 84 2.56 5.33 0.17
C CYS A 84 2.67 6.80 0.59
N SER A 85 1.72 7.26 1.40
CA SER A 85 1.71 8.63 1.93
C SER A 85 1.27 8.62 3.39
N LEU A 86 1.84 9.53 4.19
CA LEU A 86 1.51 9.76 5.59
C LEU A 86 0.75 11.09 5.71
N CYS A 87 -0.34 11.12 6.48
CA CYS A 87 -1.10 12.33 6.81
C CYS A 87 -1.63 12.30 8.24
#